data_AF-A0A662RD13-F1
#
_entry.id   AF-A0A662RD13-F1
#
_cell.length_a   1.000
_cell.length_b   1.000
_cell.length_c   1.000
_cell.angle_alpha   90.00
_cell.angle_beta   90.00
_cell.angle_gamma   90.00
#
_symmetry.space_group_name_H-M   'P 1'
#
loop_
_entity.id
_entity.type
_entity.pdbx_description
1 polymer ?
#
loop_
_entity_poly.entity_id
_entity_poly.type
_entity_poly.pdbx_seq_one_letter_code
_entity_poly.pdbx_strand_id
1 'polypeptide(L)'
;RNKEMAKREEESISEPDEPKLERSEFWMVKISPFGRNDMAAVKERLTVEINHWDHRAEQLKQQELAGKVNAKINSGKACHRADELTSRLQKRMEDLQQERQISPLPPNVIGGAMIVPIALLNKLTGLSTTPALQTKETKHVEMIAMKAVMEAERELGFVPRDVSADKCGYDVESRDPDGNARLRFVEVKGRALGADTVTITKNEILTALNKPEQFILAVVEVDGEEAAKITYMREPFGREPDFGVTSVNYKLTDLLAKGEQPR
;
A
#
# COMPACT_ATOMS: atom_id res chain seq x y z
N ARG A 1 -39.62 -27.64 70.52
CA ARG A 1 -38.61 -28.32 71.38
C ARG A 1 -37.34 -28.38 70.52
N ASN A 2 -36.48 -27.35 70.63
CA ASN A 2 -35.15 -27.42 71.27
C ASN A 2 -34.25 -28.46 70.58
N LYS A 3 -33.06 -28.18 70.03
CA LYS A 3 -32.04 -27.12 70.14
C LYS A 3 -31.19 -27.23 68.85
N GLU A 4 -30.81 -26.15 68.15
CA GLU A 4 -29.66 -25.28 68.46
C GLU A 4 -28.30 -25.99 68.46
N MET A 5 -27.34 -25.37 67.75
CA MET A 5 -25.88 -25.48 67.88
C MET A 5 -25.16 -26.66 67.19
N ALA A 6 -24.70 -26.43 65.96
CA ALA A 6 -23.32 -26.77 65.57
C ALA A 6 -22.92 -25.93 64.36
N LYS A 7 -22.50 -24.69 64.66
CA LYS A 7 -21.81 -23.76 63.78
C LYS A 7 -20.33 -24.16 63.76
N ARG A 8 -19.78 -24.46 62.58
CA ARG A 8 -18.34 -24.47 62.23
C ARG A 8 -18.32 -24.31 60.70
N GLU A 9 -18.32 -23.08 60.19
CA GLU A 9 -17.09 -22.34 59.83
C GLU A 9 -16.16 -23.18 58.95
N GLU A 10 -16.57 -23.40 57.71
CA GLU A 10 -15.65 -23.49 56.58
C GLU A 10 -15.81 -22.17 55.81
N GLU A 11 -14.92 -21.22 56.13
CA GLU A 11 -14.66 -20.05 55.30
C GLU A 11 -14.07 -20.54 53.97
N SER A 12 -14.91 -20.69 52.95
CA SER A 12 -14.46 -20.73 51.57
C SER A 12 -14.03 -19.30 51.19
N ILE A 13 -12.75 -19.01 51.39
CA ILE A 13 -12.09 -17.82 50.88
C ILE A 13 -12.31 -17.80 49.37
N SER A 14 -13.17 -16.88 48.92
CA SER A 14 -13.32 -16.54 47.51
C SER A 14 -12.02 -15.88 47.05
N GLU A 15 -11.25 -16.60 46.22
CA GLU A 15 -10.14 -16.02 45.47
C GLU A 15 -10.64 -14.76 44.73
N PRO A 16 -9.95 -13.61 44.81
CA PRO A 16 -10.32 -12.46 44.04
C PRO A 16 -10.08 -12.73 42.55
N ASP A 17 -11.11 -12.50 41.74
CA ASP A 17 -11.07 -12.55 40.28
C ASP A 17 -9.87 -11.75 39.74
N GLU A 18 -8.82 -12.45 39.32
CA GLU A 18 -7.73 -11.86 38.55
C GLU A 18 -8.30 -11.34 37.23
N PRO A 19 -8.04 -10.08 36.85
CA PRO A 19 -8.47 -9.57 35.57
C PRO A 19 -7.72 -10.34 34.48
N LYS A 20 -8.46 -11.11 33.69
CA LYS A 20 -8.01 -11.72 32.43
C LYS A 20 -7.54 -10.60 31.51
N LEU A 21 -6.25 -10.27 31.60
CA LEU A 21 -5.54 -9.48 30.60
C LEU A 21 -5.57 -10.30 29.31
N GLU A 22 -6.55 -9.96 28.45
CA GLU A 22 -6.55 -10.35 27.05
C GLU A 22 -5.15 -10.06 26.50
N ARG A 23 -4.46 -11.15 26.15
CA ARG A 23 -3.15 -11.12 25.52
C ARG A 23 -3.28 -10.30 24.25
N SER A 24 -2.89 -9.04 24.34
CA SER A 24 -2.62 -8.22 23.18
C SER A 24 -1.65 -8.99 22.31
N GLU A 25 -2.08 -9.30 21.08
CA GLU A 25 -1.22 -9.83 20.03
C GLU A 25 -0.16 -8.77 19.74
N PHE A 26 0.91 -8.82 20.53
CA PHE A 26 2.14 -8.12 20.28
C PHE A 26 2.67 -8.71 18.97
N TRP A 27 2.59 -7.93 17.90
CA TRP A 27 3.18 -8.24 16.61
C TRP A 27 4.70 -8.33 16.77
N MET A 28 5.18 -9.45 17.33
CA MET A 28 6.51 -9.94 17.03
C MET A 28 6.48 -10.27 15.55
N VAL A 29 6.96 -9.32 14.74
CA VAL A 29 7.49 -9.65 13.42
C VAL A 29 8.52 -10.73 13.67
N LYS A 30 8.13 -11.99 13.50
CA LYS A 30 9.08 -13.08 13.33
C LYS A 30 9.77 -12.76 12.02
N ILE A 31 10.86 -12.01 12.10
CA ILE A 31 11.86 -11.99 11.05
C ILE A 31 12.39 -13.41 11.03
N SER A 32 11.78 -14.22 10.19
CA SER A 32 12.30 -15.52 9.79
C SER A 32 13.77 -15.30 9.47
N PRO A 33 14.71 -16.08 10.03
CA PRO A 33 16.12 -15.95 9.68
C PRO A 33 16.29 -16.36 8.23
N PHE A 34 16.16 -15.38 7.34
CA PHE A 34 16.60 -15.43 5.97
C PHE A 34 18.09 -15.75 6.02
N GLY A 35 18.50 -16.92 5.50
CA GLY A 35 19.91 -17.30 5.46
C GLY A 35 20.26 -18.71 5.96
N ARG A 36 19.38 -19.44 6.69
CA ARG A 36 19.73 -20.81 7.10
C ARG A 36 19.67 -21.84 5.97
N ASN A 37 18.81 -21.62 4.97
CA ASN A 37 18.63 -22.54 3.85
C ASN A 37 19.60 -22.28 2.68
N ASP A 38 20.28 -21.12 2.66
CA ASP A 38 21.05 -20.69 1.49
C ASP A 38 22.42 -21.37 1.41
N MET A 39 23.09 -21.57 2.55
CA MET A 39 24.42 -22.16 2.59
C MET A 39 24.42 -23.64 2.18
N ALA A 40 23.42 -24.41 2.62
CA ALA A 40 23.27 -25.81 2.25
C ALA A 40 22.95 -25.97 0.76
N ALA A 41 22.01 -25.16 0.23
CA ALA A 41 21.63 -25.21 -1.18
C ALA A 41 22.77 -24.77 -2.12
N VAL A 42 23.52 -23.74 -1.75
CA VAL A 42 24.69 -23.28 -2.52
C VAL A 42 25.79 -24.34 -2.54
N LYS A 43 26.06 -24.96 -1.39
CA LYS A 43 27.04 -26.04 -1.29
C LYS A 43 26.64 -27.24 -2.15
N GLU A 44 25.40 -27.71 -2.01
CA GLU A 44 24.89 -28.85 -2.76
C GLU A 44 25.01 -28.64 -4.27
N ARG A 45 24.53 -27.49 -4.78
CA ARG A 45 24.59 -27.18 -6.21
C ARG A 45 26.03 -27.15 -6.74
N LEU A 46 26.92 -26.41 -6.08
CA LEU A 46 28.30 -26.27 -6.55
C LEU A 46 29.08 -27.57 -6.41
N THR A 47 28.84 -28.37 -5.37
CA THR A 47 29.45 -29.70 -5.22
C THR A 47 29.02 -30.65 -6.36
N VAL A 48 27.75 -30.64 -6.75
CA VAL A 48 27.28 -31.43 -7.91
C VAL A 48 28.00 -31.02 -9.19
N GLU A 49 28.16 -29.71 -9.41
CA GLU A 49 28.81 -29.18 -10.60
C GLU A 49 30.33 -29.49 -10.63
N ILE A 50 31.01 -29.37 -9.48
CA ILE A 50 32.43 -29.76 -9.33
C ILE A 50 32.61 -31.25 -9.68
N ASN A 51 31.82 -32.12 -9.04
CA ASN A 51 31.90 -33.57 -9.26
C ASN A 51 31.66 -33.94 -10.74
N HIS A 52 30.74 -33.24 -11.40
CA HIS A 52 30.49 -33.43 -12.83
C HIS A 52 31.72 -33.09 -13.68
N TRP A 53 32.37 -31.95 -13.42
CA TRP A 53 33.56 -31.53 -14.16
C TRP A 53 34.79 -32.37 -13.85
N ASP A 54 34.97 -32.82 -12.61
CA ASP A 54 36.05 -33.74 -12.21
C ASP A 54 35.95 -35.08 -12.94
N HIS A 55 34.75 -35.68 -12.91
CA HIS A 55 34.50 -36.92 -13.63
C HIS A 55 34.69 -36.74 -15.13
N ARG A 56 34.27 -35.59 -15.68
CA ARG A 56 34.48 -35.27 -17.10
C ARG A 56 35.95 -35.09 -17.45
N ALA A 57 36.74 -34.50 -16.56
CA ALA A 57 38.18 -34.33 -16.76
C ALA A 57 38.90 -35.68 -16.84
N GLU A 58 38.58 -36.62 -15.94
CA GLU A 58 39.17 -37.96 -15.95
C GLU A 58 38.77 -38.77 -17.19
N GLN A 59 37.50 -38.68 -17.62
CA GLN A 59 37.07 -39.29 -18.87
C GLN A 59 37.82 -38.75 -20.09
N LEU A 60 37.99 -37.43 -20.17
CA LEU A 60 38.72 -36.78 -21.28
C LEU A 60 40.20 -37.17 -21.26
N LYS A 61 40.80 -37.27 -20.07
CA LYS A 61 42.19 -37.71 -19.90
C LYS A 61 42.39 -39.13 -20.41
N GLN A 62 41.47 -40.05 -20.10
CA GLN A 62 41.52 -41.42 -20.61
C GLN A 62 41.34 -41.49 -22.13
N GLN A 63 40.48 -40.64 -22.71
CA GLN A 63 40.28 -40.57 -24.16
C GLN A 63 41.50 -39.99 -24.90
N GLU A 64 42.16 -38.99 -24.31
CA GLU A 64 43.41 -38.42 -24.80
C GLU A 64 44.54 -39.46 -24.78
N LEU A 65 44.69 -40.21 -23.68
CA LEU A 65 45.66 -41.31 -23.57
C LEU A 65 45.38 -42.43 -24.58
N ALA A 66 44.11 -42.67 -24.93
CA ALA A 66 43.70 -43.62 -25.95
C ALA A 66 43.81 -43.07 -27.39
N GLY A 67 44.40 -41.88 -27.60
CA GLY A 67 44.63 -41.29 -28.91
C GLY A 67 43.39 -40.69 -29.59
N LYS A 68 42.25 -40.60 -28.90
CA LYS A 68 40.99 -40.04 -29.43
C LYS A 68 40.91 -38.54 -29.13
N VAL A 69 41.69 -37.74 -29.85
CA VAL A 69 41.73 -36.28 -29.69
C VAL A 69 40.65 -35.62 -30.55
N ASN A 70 39.38 -35.77 -30.17
CA ASN A 70 38.26 -35.15 -30.91
C ASN A 70 37.14 -34.64 -29.98
N ALA A 71 37.53 -33.92 -28.93
CA ALA A 71 36.60 -33.23 -28.04
C ALA A 71 36.81 -31.70 -28.10
N LYS A 72 35.70 -30.95 -28.13
CA LYS A 72 35.66 -29.47 -28.11
C LYS A 72 36.34 -28.87 -26.85
N ILE A 73 36.61 -29.69 -25.84
CA ILE A 73 37.24 -29.36 -24.55
C ILE A 73 38.23 -30.49 -24.22
N ASN A 74 39.46 -30.14 -23.79
CA ASN A 74 40.50 -31.08 -23.35
C ASN A 74 40.43 -31.33 -21.83
N SER A 75 41.10 -32.38 -21.36
CA SER A 75 41.13 -32.76 -19.94
C SER A 75 41.59 -31.61 -19.04
N GLY A 76 42.62 -30.87 -19.46
CA GLY A 76 43.16 -29.71 -18.73
C GLY A 76 42.15 -28.57 -18.53
N LYS A 77 41.34 -28.25 -19.55
CA LYS A 77 40.29 -27.22 -19.41
C LYS A 77 39.14 -27.67 -18.51
N ALA A 78 38.80 -28.97 -18.51
CA ALA A 78 37.80 -29.51 -17.59
C ALA A 78 38.29 -29.50 -16.14
N CYS A 79 39.56 -29.86 -15.90
CA CYS A 79 40.20 -29.77 -14.58
C CYS A 79 40.22 -28.32 -14.08
N HIS A 80 40.68 -27.38 -14.90
CA HIS A 80 40.68 -25.95 -14.56
C HIS A 80 39.28 -25.43 -14.21
N ARG A 81 38.23 -25.98 -14.85
CA ARG A 81 36.85 -25.60 -14.55
C ARG A 81 36.39 -26.10 -13.19
N ALA A 82 36.80 -27.31 -12.79
CA ALA A 82 36.53 -27.85 -11.46
C ALA A 82 37.27 -27.04 -10.38
N ASP A 83 38.54 -26.67 -10.62
CA ASP A 83 39.34 -25.84 -9.71
C ASP A 83 38.73 -24.44 -9.50
N GLU A 84 38.23 -23.83 -10.58
CA GLU A 84 37.54 -22.53 -10.53
C GLU A 84 36.26 -22.62 -9.71
N LEU A 85 35.45 -23.67 -9.91
CA LEU A 85 34.22 -23.89 -9.15
C LEU A 85 34.50 -24.17 -7.67
N THR A 86 35.58 -24.88 -7.36
CA THR A 86 36.03 -25.16 -5.98
C THR A 86 36.42 -23.87 -5.27
N SER A 87 37.19 -23.01 -5.93
CA SER A 87 37.58 -21.71 -5.40
C SER A 87 36.37 -20.78 -5.19
N ARG A 88 35.40 -20.81 -6.11
CA ARG A 88 34.14 -20.06 -5.97
C ARG A 88 33.29 -20.56 -4.79
N LEU A 89 33.20 -21.88 -4.60
CA LEU A 89 32.50 -22.47 -3.47
C LEU A 89 33.13 -22.01 -2.16
N GLN A 90 34.46 -22.08 -2.04
CA GLN A 90 35.17 -21.65 -0.84
C GLN A 90 34.89 -20.18 -0.52
N LYS A 91 35.07 -19.28 -1.50
CA LYS A 91 34.82 -17.85 -1.31
C LYS A 91 33.38 -17.57 -0.90
N ARG A 92 32.40 -18.21 -1.55
CA ARG A 92 30.99 -17.99 -1.23
C ARG A 92 30.63 -18.50 0.17
N MET A 93 31.23 -19.60 0.61
CA MET A 93 31.04 -20.11 1.97
C MET A 93 31.62 -19.16 3.01
N GLU A 94 32.79 -18.56 2.75
CA GLU A 94 33.40 -17.54 3.61
C GLU A 94 32.52 -16.28 3.69
N ASP A 95 32.04 -15.77 2.56
CA ASP A 95 31.14 -14.60 2.50
C ASP A 95 29.85 -14.85 3.33
N LEU A 96 29.22 -16.01 3.12
CA LEU A 96 28.00 -16.40 3.87
C LEU A 96 28.26 -16.59 5.37
N GLN A 97 29.48 -17.00 5.77
CA GLN A 97 29.86 -17.06 7.18
C GLN A 97 30.03 -15.65 7.78
N GLN A 98 30.59 -14.71 7.04
CA GLN A 98 30.71 -13.31 7.48
C GLN A 98 29.35 -12.62 7.59
N GLU A 99 28.46 -12.81 6.61
CA GLU A 99 27.08 -12.27 6.66
C GLU A 99 26.33 -12.75 7.91
N ARG A 100 26.55 -14.01 8.34
CA ARG A 100 25.96 -14.57 9.58
C ARG A 100 26.48 -13.94 10.87
N GLN A 101 27.64 -13.29 10.86
CA GLN A 101 28.20 -12.62 12.03
C GLN A 101 27.56 -11.24 12.28
N ILE A 102 26.83 -10.71 11.28
CA ILE A 102 26.07 -9.47 11.43
C ILE A 102 24.73 -9.80 12.09
N SER A 103 24.68 -9.73 13.41
CA SER A 103 23.42 -9.74 14.15
C SER A 103 22.90 -8.31 14.27
N PRO A 104 21.63 -8.02 13.94
CA PRO A 104 21.03 -6.75 14.33
C PRO A 104 21.03 -6.68 15.86
N LEU A 105 21.72 -5.70 16.43
CA LEU A 105 21.54 -5.39 17.85
C LEU A 105 20.14 -4.81 18.04
N PRO A 106 19.39 -5.24 19.08
CA PRO A 106 18.11 -4.62 19.39
C PRO A 106 18.34 -3.13 19.69
N PRO A 107 17.44 -2.24 19.23
CA PRO A 107 17.62 -0.80 19.43
C PRO A 107 17.62 -0.46 20.92
N ASN A 108 18.56 0.40 21.32
CA ASN A 108 18.62 0.89 22.69
C ASN A 108 17.61 2.04 22.85
N VAL A 109 16.54 1.85 23.62
CA VAL A 109 15.48 2.85 23.80
C VAL A 109 15.94 3.89 24.83
N ILE A 110 16.30 5.08 24.34
CA ILE A 110 16.79 6.19 25.19
C ILE A 110 15.62 6.94 25.85
N GLY A 111 14.41 6.84 25.29
CA GLY A 111 13.19 7.45 25.84
C GLY A 111 11.98 7.18 24.96
N GLY A 112 10.79 7.51 25.47
CA GLY A 112 9.53 7.39 24.76
C GLY A 112 8.69 8.65 24.94
N ALA A 113 7.85 8.96 23.95
CA ALA A 113 6.85 10.01 24.02
C ALA A 113 5.46 9.43 23.72
N MET A 114 4.45 9.90 24.44
CA MET A 114 3.05 9.58 24.16
C MET A 114 2.45 10.73 23.35
N ILE A 115 2.10 10.46 22.08
CA ILE A 115 1.43 11.42 21.22
C ILE A 115 -0.06 11.20 21.34
N VAL A 116 -0.77 12.17 21.91
CA VAL A 116 -2.23 12.17 21.96
C VAL A 116 -2.74 13.14 20.90
N PRO A 117 -3.51 12.68 19.90
CA PRO A 117 -4.17 13.58 18.97
C PRO A 117 -5.06 14.55 19.72
N ILE A 118 -4.96 15.85 19.43
CA ILE A 118 -5.73 16.88 20.13
C ILE A 118 -7.24 16.65 20.06
N ALA A 119 -7.73 16.07 18.96
CA ALA A 119 -9.13 15.69 18.80
C ALA A 119 -9.60 14.62 19.82
N LEU A 120 -8.73 13.67 20.19
CA LEU A 120 -9.05 12.67 21.21
C LEU A 120 -9.06 13.31 22.60
N LEU A 121 -8.09 14.18 22.89
CA LEU A 121 -8.03 14.92 24.15
C LEU A 121 -9.29 15.78 24.33
N ASN A 122 -9.70 16.50 23.29
CA ASN A 122 -10.92 17.31 23.26
C ASN A 122 -12.19 16.48 23.52
N LYS A 123 -12.29 15.28 22.94
CA LYS A 123 -13.41 14.35 23.17
C LYS A 123 -13.45 13.85 24.62
N LEU A 124 -12.29 13.52 25.20
CA LEU A 124 -12.18 13.00 26.56
C LEU A 124 -12.37 14.07 27.64
N THR A 125 -11.99 15.32 27.35
CA THR A 125 -12.07 16.45 28.30
C THR A 125 -13.37 17.25 28.19
N GLY A 126 -14.28 16.88 27.28
CA GLY A 126 -15.53 17.61 27.04
C GLY A 126 -15.33 18.99 26.42
N LEU A 127 -14.08 19.36 26.12
CA LEU A 127 -13.71 20.55 25.36
C LEU A 127 -13.98 20.27 23.88
N SER A 128 -15.24 20.34 23.46
CA SER A 128 -15.61 20.29 22.05
C SER A 128 -15.14 21.55 21.33
N THR A 129 -13.83 21.71 21.13
CA THR A 129 -13.34 22.47 19.98
C THR A 129 -13.43 21.52 18.79
N THR A 130 -14.22 21.92 17.80
CA THR A 130 -14.84 21.10 16.76
C THR A 130 -13.95 20.89 15.54
N PRO A 131 -13.39 19.68 15.36
CA PRO A 131 -13.09 19.12 14.04
C PRO A 131 -14.14 18.09 13.60
N ALA A 132 -14.98 17.59 14.53
CA ALA A 132 -16.00 16.58 14.22
C ALA A 132 -17.19 17.14 13.40
N LEU A 133 -17.49 18.43 13.51
CA LEU A 133 -18.48 19.11 12.65
C LEU A 133 -17.95 19.20 11.21
N GLN A 134 -16.70 19.63 11.02
CA GLN A 134 -16.08 19.72 9.70
C GLN A 134 -16.04 18.37 8.96
N THR A 135 -15.73 17.26 9.64
CA THR A 135 -15.73 15.93 8.98
C THR A 135 -17.14 15.44 8.63
N LYS A 136 -18.16 15.74 9.43
CA LYS A 136 -19.56 15.37 9.12
C LYS A 136 -20.14 16.23 8.00
N GLU A 137 -19.89 17.54 8.05
CA GLU A 137 -20.28 18.48 6.99
C GLU A 137 -19.59 18.14 5.66
N THR A 138 -18.30 17.77 5.70
CA THR A 138 -17.57 17.39 4.47
C THR A 138 -18.19 16.17 3.79
N LYS A 139 -18.54 15.12 4.55
CA LYS A 139 -19.20 13.92 3.98
C LYS A 139 -20.60 14.20 3.43
N HIS A 140 -21.33 15.09 4.10
CA HIS A 140 -22.67 15.50 3.65
C HIS A 140 -22.58 16.27 2.33
N VAL A 141 -21.65 17.23 2.26
CA VAL A 141 -21.36 18.00 1.04
C VAL A 141 -20.88 17.10 -0.10
N GLU A 142 -20.03 16.11 0.17
CA GLU A 142 -19.59 15.11 -0.82
C GLU A 142 -20.77 14.30 -1.37
N MET A 143 -21.70 13.87 -0.51
CA MET A 143 -22.89 13.12 -0.93
C MET A 143 -23.81 13.95 -1.83
N ILE A 144 -24.07 15.20 -1.45
CA ILE A 144 -24.91 16.12 -2.25
C ILE A 144 -24.26 16.38 -3.61
N ALA A 145 -22.95 16.63 -3.63
CA ALA A 145 -22.19 16.84 -4.84
C ALA A 145 -22.24 15.63 -5.79
N MET A 146 -22.03 14.42 -5.25
CA MET A 146 -22.12 13.18 -6.01
C MET A 146 -23.50 13.01 -6.65
N LYS A 147 -24.56 13.20 -5.86
CA LYS A 147 -25.94 13.08 -6.34
C LYS A 147 -26.24 14.07 -7.46
N ALA A 148 -25.82 15.33 -7.30
CA ALA A 148 -26.05 16.38 -8.28
C ALA A 148 -25.32 16.10 -9.60
N VAL A 149 -24.09 15.58 -9.56
CA VAL A 149 -23.34 15.19 -10.78
C VAL A 149 -23.99 14.00 -11.47
N MET A 150 -24.44 13.00 -10.71
CA MET A 150 -25.15 11.84 -11.25
C MET A 150 -26.46 12.23 -11.93
N GLU A 151 -27.19 13.21 -11.39
CA GLU A 151 -28.42 13.73 -11.99
C GLU A 151 -28.11 14.54 -13.25
N ALA A 152 -27.12 15.43 -13.21
CA ALA A 152 -26.70 16.21 -14.37
C ALA A 152 -26.24 15.32 -15.55
N GLU A 153 -25.47 14.26 -15.29
CA GLU A 153 -25.04 13.33 -16.34
C GLU A 153 -26.23 12.54 -16.95
N ARG A 154 -27.23 12.19 -16.14
CA ARG A 154 -28.46 11.56 -16.65
C ARG A 154 -29.29 12.52 -17.50
N GLU A 155 -29.39 13.78 -17.12
CA GLU A 155 -30.07 14.82 -17.91
C GLU A 155 -29.40 15.06 -19.26
N LEU A 156 -28.08 14.93 -19.31
CA LEU A 156 -27.30 14.96 -20.55
C LEU A 156 -27.44 13.70 -21.42
N GLY A 157 -28.20 12.70 -20.97
CA GLY A 157 -28.45 11.45 -21.69
C GLY A 157 -27.39 10.37 -21.48
N PHE A 158 -26.46 10.57 -20.54
CA PHE A 158 -25.46 9.55 -20.20
C PHE A 158 -25.97 8.59 -19.12
N VAL A 159 -25.26 7.46 -18.97
CA VAL A 159 -25.50 6.46 -17.93
C VAL A 159 -24.36 6.49 -16.92
N PRO A 160 -24.47 7.27 -15.82
CA PRO A 160 -23.42 7.38 -14.81
C PRO A 160 -23.46 6.23 -13.79
N ARG A 161 -22.27 5.77 -13.39
CA ARG A 161 -22.00 4.70 -12.42
C ARG A 161 -20.99 5.17 -11.38
N ASP A 162 -21.28 4.89 -10.11
CA ASP A 162 -20.38 5.20 -8.99
C ASP A 162 -19.25 4.17 -8.96
N VAL A 163 -18.01 4.66 -8.97
CA VAL A 163 -16.77 3.87 -8.85
C VAL A 163 -15.82 4.47 -7.82
N SER A 164 -16.29 5.39 -6.98
CA SER A 164 -15.48 6.05 -5.94
C SER A 164 -14.81 5.04 -4.99
N ALA A 165 -15.47 3.90 -4.75
CA ALA A 165 -14.94 2.80 -3.93
C ALA A 165 -13.79 2.01 -4.60
N ASP A 166 -13.71 2.03 -5.94
CA ASP A 166 -12.77 1.23 -6.73
C ASP A 166 -11.37 1.88 -6.83
N LYS A 167 -11.22 3.12 -6.32
CA LYS A 167 -9.95 3.88 -6.28
C LYS A 167 -9.33 4.09 -7.66
N CYS A 168 -10.17 4.25 -8.69
CA CYS A 168 -9.72 4.42 -10.08
C CYS A 168 -9.11 5.80 -10.39
N GLY A 169 -9.15 6.74 -9.45
CA GLY A 169 -8.69 8.13 -9.64
C GLY A 169 -9.75 9.08 -10.21
N TYR A 170 -11.00 8.65 -10.20
CA TYR A 170 -12.22 9.38 -10.49
C TYR A 170 -13.38 8.73 -9.71
N ASP A 171 -14.49 9.44 -9.55
CA ASP A 171 -15.62 8.99 -8.74
C ASP A 171 -16.76 8.39 -9.58
N VAL A 172 -16.97 8.89 -10.80
CA VAL A 172 -18.09 8.51 -11.66
C VAL A 172 -17.61 8.10 -13.05
N GLU A 173 -18.06 6.95 -13.51
CA GLU A 173 -17.98 6.55 -14.92
C GLU A 173 -19.29 6.88 -15.61
N SER A 174 -19.26 7.77 -16.58
CA SER A 174 -20.45 8.15 -17.33
C SER A 174 -20.35 7.70 -18.78
N ARG A 175 -21.22 6.77 -19.16
CA ARG A 175 -21.19 6.11 -20.47
C ARG A 175 -22.26 6.66 -21.40
N ASP A 176 -21.87 6.93 -22.64
CA ASP A 176 -22.80 7.23 -23.73
C ASP A 176 -23.56 5.94 -24.18
N PRO A 177 -24.90 5.90 -24.11
CA PRO A 177 -25.69 4.74 -24.53
C PRO A 177 -25.67 4.48 -26.04
N ASP A 178 -25.37 5.49 -26.87
CA ASP A 178 -25.40 5.38 -28.34
C ASP A 178 -24.14 4.72 -28.94
N GLY A 179 -23.20 4.28 -28.10
CA GLY A 179 -22.07 3.45 -28.52
C GLY A 179 -20.95 4.18 -29.27
N ASN A 180 -21.04 5.51 -29.44
CA ASN A 180 -20.03 6.35 -30.10
C ASN A 180 -18.74 6.60 -29.26
N ALA A 181 -18.44 5.70 -28.32
CA ALA A 181 -17.16 5.59 -27.62
C ALA A 181 -16.73 6.78 -26.74
N ARG A 182 -17.66 7.52 -26.13
CA ARG A 182 -17.32 8.52 -25.10
C ARG A 182 -17.64 8.00 -23.71
N LEU A 183 -16.68 7.32 -23.11
CA LEU A 183 -16.66 7.07 -21.67
C LEU A 183 -16.06 8.32 -21.01
N ARG A 184 -16.81 8.95 -20.11
CA ARG A 184 -16.36 10.11 -19.33
C ARG A 184 -15.97 9.63 -17.94
N PHE A 185 -14.84 10.13 -17.44
CA PHE A 185 -14.35 9.88 -16.10
C PHE A 185 -14.51 11.16 -15.30
N VAL A 186 -15.46 11.19 -14.37
CA VAL A 186 -15.79 12.41 -13.63
C VAL A 186 -15.29 12.28 -12.19
N GLU A 187 -14.41 13.19 -11.79
CA GLU A 187 -13.95 13.37 -10.41
C GLU A 187 -14.81 14.45 -9.73
N VAL A 188 -15.44 14.14 -8.60
CA VAL A 188 -16.42 15.03 -7.97
C VAL A 188 -15.84 15.68 -6.72
N LYS A 189 -15.73 17.01 -6.72
CA LYS A 189 -15.30 17.80 -5.57
C LYS A 189 -16.42 18.70 -5.08
N GLY A 190 -17.10 18.26 -4.02
CA GLY A 190 -18.07 19.07 -3.29
C GLY A 190 -17.40 20.11 -2.39
N ARG A 191 -17.87 21.35 -2.43
CA ARG A 191 -17.44 22.43 -1.52
C ARG A 191 -18.64 23.24 -1.06
N ALA A 192 -18.65 23.60 0.23
CA ALA A 192 -19.62 24.55 0.74
C ALA A 192 -19.44 25.92 0.06
N LEU A 193 -20.53 26.67 -0.08
CA LEU A 193 -20.51 28.02 -0.63
C LEU A 193 -19.48 28.91 0.12
N GLY A 194 -18.59 29.56 -0.62
CA GLY A 194 -17.54 30.42 -0.06
C GLY A 194 -16.23 29.71 0.32
N ALA A 195 -16.02 28.46 -0.10
CA ALA A 195 -14.72 27.80 0.05
C ALA A 195 -13.66 28.40 -0.89
N ASP A 196 -12.46 28.65 -0.36
CA ASP A 196 -11.37 29.27 -1.14
C ASP A 196 -10.56 28.27 -1.98
N THR A 197 -10.52 27.00 -1.57
CA THR A 197 -9.62 25.99 -2.15
C THR A 197 -10.25 24.61 -2.33
N VAL A 198 -9.72 23.87 -3.29
CA VAL A 198 -10.02 22.46 -3.52
C VAL A 198 -8.73 21.64 -3.51
N THR A 199 -8.80 20.48 -2.88
CA THR A 199 -7.67 19.55 -2.75
C THR A 199 -7.87 18.43 -3.76
N ILE A 200 -6.87 18.22 -4.60
CA ILE A 200 -6.85 17.15 -5.60
C ILE A 200 -5.70 16.20 -5.27
N THR A 201 -5.95 14.90 -5.29
CA THR A 201 -4.92 13.90 -5.00
C THR A 201 -4.00 13.67 -6.20
N LYS A 202 -2.78 13.16 -5.96
CA LYS A 202 -1.84 12.81 -7.03
C LYS A 202 -2.46 11.83 -8.03
N ASN A 203 -3.24 10.86 -7.54
CA ASN A 203 -3.87 9.85 -8.39
C ASN A 203 -4.89 10.47 -9.36
N GLU A 204 -5.69 11.42 -8.88
CA GLU A 204 -6.65 12.17 -9.70
C GLU A 204 -5.93 13.01 -10.78
N ILE A 205 -4.87 13.74 -10.40
CA ILE A 205 -4.11 14.55 -11.37
C ILE A 205 -3.47 13.67 -12.44
N LEU A 206 -2.84 12.55 -12.06
CA LEU A 206 -2.23 11.62 -13.01
C LEU A 206 -3.29 10.99 -13.92
N THR A 207 -4.47 10.66 -13.38
CA THR A 207 -5.56 10.07 -14.17
C THR A 207 -6.09 11.05 -15.20
N ALA A 208 -6.23 12.33 -14.82
CA ALA A 208 -6.61 13.40 -15.73
C ALA A 208 -5.59 13.62 -16.86
N LEU A 209 -4.29 13.61 -16.53
CA LEU A 209 -3.22 13.80 -17.52
C LEU A 209 -3.07 12.60 -18.47
N ASN A 210 -3.37 11.39 -17.99
CA ASN A 210 -3.36 10.18 -18.82
C ASN A 210 -4.55 10.10 -19.79
N LYS A 211 -5.69 10.72 -19.45
CA LYS A 211 -6.93 10.66 -20.24
C LYS A 211 -7.58 12.04 -20.40
N PRO A 212 -6.90 13.03 -21.00
CA PRO A 212 -7.34 14.43 -21.00
C PRO A 212 -8.66 14.65 -21.75
N GLU A 213 -8.95 13.85 -22.78
CA GLU A 213 -10.19 14.00 -23.57
C GLU A 213 -11.43 13.43 -22.85
N GLN A 214 -11.23 12.53 -21.88
CA GLN A 214 -12.30 11.77 -21.22
C GLN A 214 -12.49 12.19 -19.77
N PHE A 215 -11.47 12.75 -19.14
CA PHE A 215 -11.51 13.19 -17.75
C PHE A 215 -12.24 14.53 -17.59
N ILE A 216 -13.04 14.64 -16.54
CA ILE A 216 -13.76 15.84 -16.17
C ILE A 216 -13.63 16.01 -14.66
N LEU A 217 -13.10 17.15 -14.21
CA LEU A 217 -13.24 17.57 -12.82
C LEU A 217 -14.58 18.30 -12.68
N ALA A 218 -15.48 17.77 -11.85
CA ALA A 218 -16.73 18.40 -11.49
C ALA A 218 -16.61 19.04 -10.11
N VAL A 219 -16.65 20.37 -10.07
CA VAL A 219 -16.73 21.13 -8.81
C VAL A 219 -18.20 21.47 -8.57
N VAL A 220 -18.69 21.10 -7.38
CA VAL A 220 -20.06 21.40 -6.96
C VAL A 220 -20.02 22.32 -5.75
N GLU A 221 -20.60 23.50 -5.91
CA GLU A 221 -20.86 24.43 -4.81
C GLU A 221 -22.19 24.03 -4.15
N VAL A 222 -22.15 23.73 -2.85
CA VAL A 222 -23.30 23.28 -2.06
C VAL A 222 -23.72 24.39 -1.10
N ASP A 223 -25.00 24.74 -1.13
CA ASP A 223 -25.63 25.69 -0.20
C ASP A 223 -26.64 24.94 0.67
N GLY A 224 -26.25 24.65 1.91
CA GLY A 224 -27.04 23.84 2.82
C GLY A 224 -27.25 22.40 2.32
N GLU A 225 -28.49 22.09 1.94
CA GLU A 225 -28.93 20.75 1.50
C GLU A 225 -28.99 20.60 -0.03
N GLU A 226 -28.71 21.66 -0.79
CA GLU A 226 -28.86 21.66 -2.25
C GLU A 226 -27.56 22.02 -2.97
N ALA A 227 -27.37 21.42 -4.15
CA ALA A 227 -26.28 21.80 -5.04
C ALA A 227 -26.66 23.11 -5.75
N ALA A 228 -25.96 24.19 -5.39
CA ALA A 228 -26.23 25.51 -5.93
C ALA A 228 -25.68 25.67 -7.36
N LYS A 229 -24.49 25.11 -7.62
CA LYS A 229 -23.84 25.24 -8.93
C LYS A 229 -22.90 24.07 -9.22
N ILE A 230 -22.99 23.54 -10.44
CA ILE A 230 -22.09 22.51 -10.97
C ILE A 230 -21.24 23.14 -12.08
N THR A 231 -19.92 22.96 -11.99
CA THR A 231 -18.97 23.46 -12.99
C THR A 231 -18.03 22.33 -13.42
N TYR A 232 -17.92 22.09 -14.72
CA TYR A 232 -17.09 21.03 -15.31
C TYR A 232 -15.81 21.61 -15.92
N MET A 233 -14.67 21.00 -15.61
CA MET A 233 -13.36 21.32 -16.16
C MET A 233 -12.81 20.09 -16.86
N ARG A 234 -12.61 20.17 -18.18
CA ARG A 234 -12.09 19.06 -19.00
C ARG A 234 -10.56 19.00 -19.00
N GLU A 235 -9.89 20.14 -18.92
CA GLU A 235 -8.43 20.24 -18.81
C GLU A 235 -8.02 21.01 -17.53
N PRO A 236 -8.30 20.48 -16.33
CA PRO A 236 -8.06 21.19 -15.08
C PRO A 236 -6.57 21.33 -14.74
N PHE A 237 -5.71 20.43 -15.23
CA PHE A 237 -4.30 20.36 -14.86
C PHE A 237 -3.39 20.44 -16.09
N GLY A 238 -2.33 21.26 -15.99
CA GLY A 238 -1.33 21.40 -17.06
C GLY A 238 0.03 20.79 -16.77
N ARG A 239 0.26 20.26 -15.56
CA ARG A 239 1.54 19.65 -15.14
C ARG A 239 1.35 18.57 -14.09
N GLU A 240 2.25 17.60 -14.09
CA GLU A 240 2.34 16.61 -13.02
C GLU A 240 2.86 17.22 -11.71
N PRO A 241 2.39 16.74 -10.54
CA PRO A 241 2.91 17.15 -9.25
C PRO A 241 4.28 16.51 -8.99
N ASP A 242 5.11 17.16 -8.17
CA ASP A 242 6.44 16.66 -7.80
C ASP A 242 6.38 15.26 -7.17
N PHE A 243 7.47 14.49 -7.31
CA PHE A 243 7.53 13.08 -6.88
C PHE A 243 7.10 12.86 -5.42
N GLY A 244 7.39 13.80 -4.51
CA GLY A 244 7.06 13.72 -3.09
C GLY A 244 5.68 14.27 -2.68
N VAL A 245 4.88 14.81 -3.60
CA VAL A 245 3.59 15.42 -3.29
C VAL A 245 2.47 14.39 -3.39
N THR A 246 1.67 14.23 -2.33
CA THR A 246 0.51 13.31 -2.31
C THR A 246 -0.79 13.98 -2.75
N SER A 247 -0.91 15.29 -2.55
CA SER A 247 -2.08 16.10 -2.94
C SER A 247 -1.68 17.55 -3.18
N VAL A 248 -2.40 18.24 -4.07
CA VAL A 248 -2.21 19.66 -4.39
C VAL A 248 -3.47 20.44 -4.07
N ASN A 249 -3.32 21.60 -3.43
CA ASN A 249 -4.42 22.54 -3.22
C ASN A 249 -4.44 23.58 -4.34
N TYR A 250 -5.60 23.72 -4.99
CA TYR A 250 -5.85 24.73 -6.00
C TYR A 250 -6.82 25.77 -5.46
N LYS A 251 -6.67 27.03 -5.91
CA LYS A 251 -7.66 28.08 -5.65
C LYS A 251 -8.92 27.78 -6.44
N LEU A 252 -10.06 27.82 -5.77
CA LEU A 252 -11.35 27.49 -6.38
C LEU A 252 -11.68 28.46 -7.52
N THR A 253 -11.42 29.76 -7.31
CA THR A 253 -11.62 30.82 -8.31
C THR A 253 -10.91 30.54 -9.63
N ASP A 254 -9.66 30.07 -9.56
CA ASP A 254 -8.82 29.86 -10.73
C ASP A 254 -9.25 28.61 -11.53
N LEU A 255 -9.80 27.61 -10.83
CA LEU A 255 -10.37 26.42 -11.44
C LEU A 255 -11.73 26.71 -12.08
N LEU A 256 -12.62 27.40 -11.35
CA LEU A 256 -13.94 27.78 -11.85
C LEU A 256 -13.86 28.69 -13.07
N ALA A 257 -12.83 29.55 -13.19
CA ALA A 257 -12.61 30.38 -14.36
C ALA A 257 -12.32 29.59 -15.66
N LYS A 258 -11.86 28.34 -15.54
CA LYS A 258 -11.61 27.42 -16.66
C LYS A 258 -12.78 26.47 -16.90
N GLY A 259 -13.80 26.52 -16.05
CA GLY A 259 -14.90 25.60 -16.06
C GLY A 259 -16.08 26.10 -16.90
N GLU A 260 -16.87 25.16 -17.38
CA GLU A 260 -18.08 25.39 -18.14
C GLU A 260 -19.27 24.71 -17.45
N GLN A 261 -20.49 25.02 -17.89
CA GLN A 261 -21.67 24.26 -17.46
C GLN A 261 -21.63 22.83 -18.04
N PRO A 262 -22.24 21.85 -17.35
CA PRO A 262 -22.35 20.47 -17.85
C PRO A 262 -22.93 20.42 -19.27
N ARG A 263 -22.24 19.70 -20.18
CA ARG A 263 -22.63 19.47 -21.58
C ARG A 263 -22.05 18.17 -22.12
#